data_AF-A0A813ZJA0-F1
#
_entry.id   AF-A0A813ZJA0-F1
#
_cell.length_a   1.000
_cell.length_b   1.000
_cell.length_c   1.000
_cell.angle_alpha   90.00
_cell.angle_beta   90.00
_cell.angle_gamma   90.00
#
_symmetry.space_group_name_H-M   'P 1'
#
loop_
_entity.id
_entity.type
_entity.pdbx_description
1 polymer ?
#
loop_
_entity_poly.entity_id
_entity_poly.type
_entity_poly.pdbx_seq_one_letter_code
_entity_poly.pdbx_strand_id
1 'polypeptide(L)'
;MSGSGDRFTDIELGNQRLPACCGYITWKLLSLQDAMKELQGVLEEINYFVKEAKKHCSYPNDHNLTKDESAAIYIYTMEMSDDSCVYRILNQTLRAEDRSKVRPWFGYLKLLHSATSKLPRFKGIVWRGIDKDVTKTFKKGQRITWWGISSCTTSVDVISAFLHKSSSSTLFNIECLNGKLISSYTCYSNENEVILMPGTIFEVVSNPLNHKGGLNIIHLKEINDDDEEEEEPPRPSKPKVEPISAEEESYYEECKQYYRITGMPLVSVSAEVLNNTMELESALLKIVIDEDYYRFNVEEFLENICSILNINRNDIAIAKIQEGCVVLELNLWKNVDNVKKKIKLKALYHTLTDKLRKEMGKLKVFFMFMGDLISLADIQKFRNEMKLHPEWNRAYGMDHTFWTGALYDGRDRGPHSYYCPVGWKRYALHVTDNYDDRFEGWSVCYHGTKFSYGLSILLSGLKPAEVIAHGEGIYASPSIIYTSHPRYAEIKEIKPFEQTNYFQGGKYVQFMLQCRVHPTNIIKIGQETLGVGNTTIDSNVNNKIIEWLIDTKGRSIVDFNDPDTTIVCTGIMIRVTDKHPGLLPESQWWYTSHLCNDEDCCALGIGLTDLKKQRAHGKQCSVIFS
;
A
#
# COMPACT_ATOMS: atom_id res chain seq x y z
N MET A 1 23.46 -38.27 15.81
CA MET A 1 22.85 -39.41 15.10
C MET A 1 22.67 -38.96 13.66
N SER A 2 23.20 -39.75 12.72
CA SER A 2 23.22 -39.60 11.24
C SER A 2 22.75 -38.27 10.66
N GLY A 3 23.68 -37.43 10.20
CA GLY A 3 23.37 -36.28 9.37
C GLY A 3 22.85 -36.72 8.01
N SER A 4 21.57 -36.49 7.74
CA SER A 4 21.01 -36.53 6.39
C SER A 4 20.93 -35.10 5.89
N GLY A 5 21.63 -34.83 4.78
CA GLY A 5 21.52 -33.60 4.00
C GLY A 5 20.89 -33.95 2.65
N ASP A 6 19.85 -34.79 2.70
CA ASP A 6 19.19 -35.33 1.51
C ASP A 6 18.47 -34.22 0.73
N ARG A 7 18.19 -33.08 1.37
CA ARG A 7 17.73 -31.86 0.68
C ARG A 7 18.71 -31.33 -0.37
N PHE A 8 20.02 -31.55 -0.19
CA PHE A 8 21.02 -31.18 -1.20
C PHE A 8 21.03 -32.15 -2.40
N THR A 9 20.53 -33.38 -2.21
CA THR A 9 20.53 -34.43 -3.24
C THR A 9 19.22 -34.52 -4.03
N ASP A 10 18.12 -33.93 -3.53
CA ASP A 10 16.80 -33.90 -4.19
C ASP A 10 16.74 -33.05 -5.48
N ILE A 11 17.06 -33.61 -6.64
CA ILE A 11 17.28 -32.82 -7.87
C ILE A 11 16.21 -33.04 -8.96
N GLU A 12 15.94 -31.96 -9.71
CA GLU A 12 15.23 -31.99 -10.99
C GLU A 12 16.14 -32.52 -12.12
N LEU A 13 15.77 -33.64 -12.73
CA LEU A 13 16.49 -34.18 -13.91
C LEU A 13 15.66 -34.10 -15.19
N GLY A 14 14.36 -33.79 -15.08
CA GLY A 14 13.51 -33.57 -16.24
C GLY A 14 13.64 -32.13 -16.73
N ASN A 15 13.95 -31.92 -18.01
CA ASN A 15 13.85 -30.59 -18.63
C ASN A 15 12.45 -30.36 -19.23
N GLN A 16 11.41 -30.84 -18.55
CA GLN A 16 10.03 -30.68 -19.01
C GLN A 16 9.55 -29.26 -18.71
N ARG A 17 8.98 -28.62 -19.73
CA ARG A 17 8.36 -27.30 -19.59
C ARG A 17 6.98 -27.46 -18.95
N LEU A 18 6.87 -27.13 -17.67
CA LEU A 18 5.60 -27.11 -16.94
C LEU A 18 4.99 -25.69 -16.91
N PRO A 19 3.66 -25.56 -16.75
CA PRO A 19 3.06 -24.27 -16.43
C PRO A 19 3.57 -23.73 -15.08
N ALA A 20 3.88 -22.44 -15.03
CA ALA A 20 4.33 -21.78 -13.81
C ALA A 20 3.26 -21.87 -12.71
N CYS A 21 3.67 -22.23 -11.48
CA CYS A 21 2.79 -22.29 -10.32
C CYS A 21 2.67 -20.93 -9.65
N CYS A 22 2.10 -19.93 -10.32
CA CYS A 22 1.98 -18.57 -9.77
C CYS A 22 0.74 -18.36 -8.88
N GLY A 23 -0.20 -19.31 -8.85
CA GLY A 23 -1.48 -19.16 -8.15
C GLY A 23 -1.37 -18.94 -6.64
N TYR A 24 -0.24 -19.32 -6.02
CA TYR A 24 -0.01 -19.04 -4.60
C TYR A 24 0.34 -17.57 -4.32
N ILE A 25 0.78 -16.78 -5.33
CA ILE A 25 1.25 -15.40 -5.14
C ILE A 25 0.12 -14.50 -4.63
N THR A 26 -1.08 -14.64 -5.20
CA THR A 26 -2.29 -13.90 -4.80
C THR A 26 -3.08 -14.60 -3.69
N TRP A 27 -2.56 -15.71 -3.15
CA TRP A 27 -3.22 -16.43 -2.07
C TRP A 27 -3.21 -15.63 -0.78
N LYS A 28 -4.20 -15.85 0.07
CA LYS A 28 -4.25 -15.24 1.41
C LYS A 28 -3.03 -15.69 2.21
N LEU A 29 -2.36 -14.75 2.87
CA LEU A 29 -1.31 -15.09 3.84
C LEU A 29 -1.97 -15.70 5.09
N LEU A 30 -1.51 -16.89 5.48
CA LEU A 30 -2.06 -17.69 6.58
C LEU A 30 -1.00 -17.95 7.65
N SER A 31 -1.43 -18.34 8.85
CA SER A 31 -0.52 -18.92 9.84
C SER A 31 0.04 -20.24 9.32
N LEU A 32 1.19 -20.70 9.82
CA LEU A 32 1.76 -22.00 9.40
C LEU A 32 0.79 -23.16 9.69
N GLN A 33 0.04 -23.07 10.79
CA GLN A 33 -0.94 -24.08 11.17
C GLN A 33 -2.09 -24.18 10.16
N ASP A 34 -2.58 -23.03 9.68
CA ASP A 34 -3.66 -22.97 8.69
C ASP A 34 -3.15 -23.31 7.29
N ALA A 35 -1.94 -22.85 6.95
CA ALA A 35 -1.27 -23.10 5.68
C ALA A 35 -1.02 -24.60 5.43
N MET A 36 -0.75 -25.37 6.48
CA MET A 36 -0.50 -26.82 6.41
C MET A 36 -1.77 -27.66 6.62
N LYS A 37 -2.94 -27.04 6.86
CA LYS A 37 -4.17 -27.76 7.22
C LYS A 37 -4.63 -28.73 6.13
N GLU A 38 -4.58 -28.32 4.88
CA GLU A 38 -4.98 -29.15 3.72
C GLU A 38 -3.97 -30.27 3.43
N LEU A 39 -2.77 -30.20 4.02
CA LEU A 39 -1.70 -31.17 3.82
C LEU A 39 -1.71 -32.29 4.88
N GLN A 40 -2.59 -32.24 5.88
CA GLN A 40 -2.67 -33.27 6.93
C GLN A 40 -2.94 -34.69 6.40
N GLY A 41 -3.62 -34.81 5.25
CA GLY A 41 -3.86 -36.10 4.59
C GLY A 41 -2.68 -36.60 3.75
N VAL A 42 -1.66 -35.77 3.53
CA VAL A 42 -0.46 -36.09 2.73
C VAL A 42 0.78 -36.22 3.63
N LEU A 43 0.85 -35.40 4.67
CA LEU A 43 1.90 -35.37 5.67
C LEU A 43 1.29 -35.78 7.02
N GLU A 44 1.37 -37.06 7.33
CA GLU A 44 1.01 -37.57 8.65
C GLU A 44 1.85 -36.84 9.72
N GLU A 45 1.25 -36.55 10.87
CA GLU A 45 1.90 -35.82 11.98
C GLU A 45 2.32 -34.36 11.71
N ILE A 46 1.96 -33.75 10.57
CA ILE A 46 2.42 -32.38 10.24
C ILE A 46 2.10 -31.34 11.33
N ASN A 47 1.01 -31.53 12.08
CA ASN A 47 0.66 -30.66 13.20
C ASN A 47 1.68 -30.69 14.34
N TYR A 48 2.31 -31.84 14.58
CA TYR A 48 3.39 -31.98 15.55
C TYR A 48 4.62 -31.19 15.08
N PHE A 49 5.03 -31.38 13.83
CA PHE A 49 6.19 -30.69 13.27
C PHE A 49 5.99 -29.18 13.11
N VAL A 50 4.76 -28.72 12.82
CA VAL A 50 4.42 -27.28 12.85
C VAL A 50 4.62 -26.69 14.25
N LYS A 51 4.19 -27.40 15.29
CA LYS A 51 4.40 -26.97 16.68
C LYS A 51 5.89 -26.97 17.03
N GLU A 52 6.62 -27.99 16.60
CA GLU A 52 8.05 -28.12 16.86
C GLU A 52 8.85 -27.01 16.18
N ALA A 53 8.64 -26.77 14.88
CA ALA A 53 9.28 -25.69 14.13
C ALA A 53 9.04 -24.32 14.79
N LYS A 54 7.81 -24.06 15.26
CA LYS A 54 7.48 -22.82 15.99
C LYS A 54 8.25 -22.65 17.31
N LYS A 55 8.66 -23.72 18.00
CA LYS A 55 9.44 -23.57 19.25
C LYS A 55 10.83 -22.98 19.00
N HIS A 56 11.40 -23.24 17.84
CA HIS A 56 12.73 -22.77 17.45
C HIS A 56 12.73 -21.37 16.81
N CYS A 57 11.56 -20.76 16.64
CA CYS A 57 11.41 -19.47 15.96
C CYS A 57 11.04 -18.35 16.96
N SER A 58 11.77 -17.25 16.89
CA SER A 58 11.56 -16.06 17.71
C SER A 58 11.08 -14.86 16.88
N TYR A 59 10.36 -13.96 17.53
CA TYR A 59 10.03 -12.65 17.02
C TYR A 59 10.14 -11.63 18.17
N PRO A 60 10.80 -10.47 17.98
CA PRO A 60 11.46 -10.03 16.74
C PRO A 60 12.74 -10.82 16.42
N ASN A 61 13.19 -10.76 15.16
CA ASN A 61 14.47 -11.28 14.67
C ASN A 61 15.03 -10.29 13.63
N ASP A 62 16.28 -10.50 13.21
CA ASP A 62 17.06 -9.53 12.42
C ASP A 62 16.39 -9.06 11.12
N HIS A 63 15.51 -9.88 10.54
CA HIS A 63 14.83 -9.57 9.28
C HIS A 63 13.31 -9.37 9.45
N ASN A 64 12.82 -9.21 10.68
CA ASN A 64 11.39 -9.01 11.00
C ASN A 64 10.46 -10.09 10.42
N LEU A 65 10.94 -11.35 10.35
CA LEU A 65 10.07 -12.48 10.02
C LEU A 65 9.14 -12.75 11.20
N THR A 66 7.85 -12.85 10.95
CA THR A 66 6.92 -13.34 11.97
C THR A 66 7.31 -14.75 12.41
N LYS A 67 6.82 -15.18 13.58
CA LYS A 67 7.07 -16.53 14.09
C LYS A 67 6.60 -17.62 13.11
N ASP A 68 5.51 -17.38 12.38
CA ASP A 68 4.99 -18.29 11.35
C ASP A 68 5.87 -18.31 10.09
N GLU A 69 6.35 -17.16 9.62
CA GLU A 69 7.26 -17.07 8.46
C GLU A 69 8.60 -17.74 8.75
N SER A 70 9.20 -17.49 9.91
CA SER A 70 10.43 -18.16 10.34
C SER A 70 10.20 -19.67 10.46
N ALA A 71 9.07 -20.10 11.01
CA ALA A 71 8.75 -21.52 11.15
C ALA A 71 8.50 -22.21 9.80
N ALA A 72 8.05 -21.48 8.78
CA ALA A 72 7.88 -22.01 7.42
C ALA A 72 9.22 -22.35 6.76
N ILE A 73 10.27 -21.55 7.01
CA ILE A 73 11.64 -21.85 6.59
C ILE A 73 12.19 -23.02 7.41
N TYR A 74 12.02 -22.97 8.73
CA TYR A 74 12.54 -24.00 9.62
C TYR A 74 11.99 -25.39 9.26
N ILE A 75 10.67 -25.53 9.10
CA ILE A 75 10.02 -26.81 8.78
C ILE A 75 10.39 -27.34 7.39
N TYR A 76 10.72 -26.47 6.43
CA TYR A 76 11.23 -26.89 5.12
C TYR A 76 12.54 -27.68 5.28
N THR A 77 13.40 -27.23 6.18
CA THR A 77 14.75 -27.79 6.38
C THR A 77 14.82 -28.91 7.41
N MET A 78 13.70 -29.26 8.07
CA MET A 78 13.67 -30.34 9.04
C MET A 78 13.80 -31.70 8.35
N GLU A 79 14.69 -32.55 8.86
CA GLU A 79 14.71 -33.97 8.50
C GLU A 79 13.69 -34.72 9.38
N MET A 80 12.74 -35.38 8.73
CA MET A 80 11.67 -36.18 9.32
C MET A 80 11.86 -37.65 8.90
N SER A 81 10.86 -38.52 9.06
CA SER A 81 10.86 -39.82 8.38
C SER A 81 10.86 -39.62 6.86
N ASP A 82 11.42 -40.60 6.14
CA ASP A 82 11.66 -40.48 4.70
C ASP A 82 10.41 -40.12 3.87
N ASP A 83 9.24 -40.58 4.29
CA ASP A 83 7.96 -40.31 3.61
C ASP A 83 7.21 -39.09 4.17
N SER A 84 7.86 -38.27 5.00
CA SER A 84 7.20 -37.15 5.70
C SER A 84 7.98 -35.83 5.66
N CYS A 85 9.18 -35.81 5.06
CA CYS A 85 9.94 -34.56 4.89
C CYS A 85 9.18 -33.56 3.99
N VAL A 86 8.92 -32.36 4.52
CA VAL A 86 8.19 -31.30 3.81
C VAL A 86 8.87 -30.95 2.48
N TYR A 87 10.20 -30.76 2.47
CA TYR A 87 10.93 -30.43 1.24
C TYR A 87 10.75 -31.49 0.16
N ARG A 88 10.78 -32.78 0.54
CA ARG A 88 10.74 -33.91 -0.38
C ARG A 88 9.38 -34.00 -1.06
N ILE A 89 8.30 -33.99 -0.29
CA ILE A 89 6.93 -34.08 -0.84
C ILE A 89 6.59 -32.81 -1.63
N LEU A 90 6.96 -31.63 -1.12
CA LEU A 90 6.74 -30.38 -1.84
C LEU A 90 7.46 -30.38 -3.18
N ASN A 91 8.75 -30.71 -3.20
CA ASN A 91 9.52 -30.72 -4.44
C ASN A 91 9.00 -31.77 -5.41
N GLN A 92 8.67 -33.00 -4.96
CA GLN A 92 7.99 -33.99 -5.81
C GLN A 92 6.68 -33.45 -6.40
N THR A 93 5.89 -32.72 -5.60
CA THR A 93 4.63 -32.12 -6.04
C THR A 93 4.86 -30.99 -7.06
N LEU A 94 5.88 -30.16 -6.84
CA LEU A 94 6.26 -29.08 -7.76
C LEU A 94 6.80 -29.61 -9.11
N ARG A 95 7.33 -30.83 -9.12
CA ARG A 95 7.80 -31.55 -10.32
C ARG A 95 6.70 -32.29 -11.07
N ALA A 96 5.52 -32.46 -10.47
CA ALA A 96 4.44 -33.19 -11.10
C ALA A 96 3.85 -32.39 -12.29
N GLU A 97 3.60 -33.09 -13.39
CA GLU A 97 2.91 -32.54 -14.56
C GLU A 97 1.50 -32.05 -14.20
N ASP A 98 0.80 -32.81 -13.35
CA ASP A 98 -0.51 -32.44 -12.81
C ASP A 98 -0.39 -31.33 -11.76
N ARG A 99 -0.52 -30.08 -12.23
CA ARG A 99 -0.43 -28.87 -11.41
C ARG A 99 -1.55 -28.73 -10.39
N SER A 100 -2.64 -29.49 -10.52
CA SER A 100 -3.72 -29.48 -9.52
C SER A 100 -3.23 -29.96 -8.15
N LYS A 101 -2.22 -30.84 -8.14
CA LYS A 101 -1.57 -31.36 -6.92
C LYS A 101 -0.80 -30.30 -6.14
N VAL A 102 -0.40 -29.20 -6.77
CA VAL A 102 0.29 -28.08 -6.10
C VAL A 102 -0.71 -27.20 -5.34
N ARG A 103 -2.00 -27.22 -5.70
CA ARG A 103 -3.02 -26.33 -5.10
C ARG A 103 -3.10 -26.41 -3.56
N PRO A 104 -3.09 -27.60 -2.91
CA PRO A 104 -3.07 -27.69 -1.45
C PRO A 104 -1.85 -27.03 -0.79
N TRP A 105 -0.74 -26.87 -1.54
CA TRP A 105 0.48 -26.23 -1.07
C TRP A 105 0.45 -24.70 -1.17
N PHE A 106 -0.59 -24.08 -1.76
CA PHE A 106 -0.61 -22.63 -2.00
C PHE A 106 -0.53 -21.82 -0.71
N GLY A 107 -1.19 -22.27 0.37
CA GLY A 107 -1.07 -21.63 1.68
C GLY A 107 0.37 -21.63 2.19
N TYR A 108 1.04 -22.78 2.11
CA TYR A 108 2.43 -22.92 2.54
C TYR A 108 3.41 -22.15 1.64
N LEU A 109 3.29 -22.27 0.31
CA LEU A 109 4.11 -21.56 -0.66
C LEU A 109 3.97 -20.03 -0.52
N LYS A 110 2.76 -19.53 -0.26
CA LYS A 110 2.54 -18.11 0.04
C LYS A 110 3.26 -17.66 1.31
N LEU A 111 3.19 -18.47 2.37
CA LEU A 111 3.86 -18.18 3.63
C LEU A 111 5.39 -18.22 3.49
N LEU A 112 5.93 -19.23 2.82
CA LEU A 112 7.36 -19.35 2.56
C LEU A 112 7.86 -18.21 1.67
N HIS A 113 7.12 -17.86 0.61
CA HIS A 113 7.45 -16.73 -0.25
C HIS A 113 7.42 -15.39 0.52
N SER A 114 6.45 -15.19 1.41
CA SER A 114 6.42 -14.03 2.32
C SER A 114 7.67 -13.98 3.19
N ALA A 115 8.05 -15.11 3.79
CA ALA A 115 9.25 -15.22 4.62
C ALA A 115 10.53 -14.88 3.83
N THR A 116 10.72 -15.50 2.67
CA THR A 116 11.93 -15.32 1.86
C THR A 116 12.01 -13.97 1.16
N SER A 117 10.87 -13.30 0.92
CA SER A 117 10.85 -11.93 0.39
C SER A 117 11.46 -10.91 1.35
N LYS A 118 11.41 -11.17 2.67
CA LYS A 118 12.01 -10.33 3.72
C LYS A 118 13.50 -10.59 3.93
N LEU A 119 14.01 -11.71 3.41
CA LEU A 119 15.42 -12.05 3.52
C LEU A 119 16.25 -11.32 2.44
N PRO A 120 17.46 -10.84 2.79
CA PRO A 120 18.38 -10.26 1.84
C PRO A 120 18.63 -11.21 0.66
N ARG A 121 18.73 -10.63 -0.54
CA ARG A 121 19.09 -11.37 -1.74
C ARG A 121 20.58 -11.72 -1.70
N PHE A 122 20.90 -13.00 -1.89
CA PHE A 122 22.25 -13.48 -2.11
C PHE A 122 22.55 -13.56 -3.60
N LYS A 123 23.64 -12.90 -4.02
CA LYS A 123 24.21 -13.01 -5.35
C LYS A 123 25.65 -13.49 -5.23
N GLY A 124 25.99 -14.59 -5.89
CA GLY A 124 27.30 -15.22 -5.79
C GLY A 124 27.28 -16.68 -6.20
N ILE A 125 28.39 -17.38 -5.95
CA ILE A 125 28.50 -18.81 -6.25
C ILE A 125 27.86 -19.64 -5.14
N VAL A 126 26.99 -20.58 -5.51
CA VAL A 126 26.47 -21.62 -4.62
C VAL A 126 26.73 -23.01 -5.19
N TRP A 127 26.84 -23.98 -4.30
CA TRP A 127 27.15 -25.37 -4.62
C TRP A 127 25.97 -26.28 -4.29
N ARG A 128 25.70 -27.24 -5.18
CA ARG A 128 24.75 -28.33 -4.95
C ARG A 128 25.39 -29.65 -5.40
N GLY A 129 25.23 -30.72 -4.64
CA GLY A 129 25.91 -31.99 -4.89
C GLY A 129 24.94 -33.17 -4.93
N ILE A 130 25.14 -34.07 -5.87
CA ILE A 130 24.38 -35.32 -5.98
C ILE A 130 25.33 -36.51 -6.14
N ASP A 131 24.89 -37.69 -5.71
CA ASP A 131 25.67 -38.93 -5.61
C ASP A 131 25.63 -39.81 -6.88
N LYS A 132 25.37 -39.21 -8.04
CA LYS A 132 25.32 -39.87 -9.35
C LYS A 132 25.79 -38.96 -10.49
N ASP A 133 26.19 -39.56 -11.60
CA ASP A 133 26.47 -38.86 -12.86
C ASP A 133 25.17 -38.50 -13.58
N VAL A 134 24.95 -37.20 -13.81
CA VAL A 134 23.80 -36.69 -14.59
C VAL A 134 24.23 -35.86 -15.79
N THR A 135 25.52 -35.85 -16.12
CA THR A 135 26.13 -34.98 -17.14
C THR A 135 25.48 -35.12 -18.51
N LYS A 136 25.00 -36.31 -18.86
CA LYS A 136 24.28 -36.57 -20.13
C LYS A 136 23.01 -35.74 -20.33
N THR A 137 22.46 -35.20 -19.24
CA THR A 137 21.21 -34.42 -19.24
C THR A 137 21.46 -32.93 -19.54
N PHE A 138 22.71 -32.47 -19.44
CA PHE A 138 23.09 -31.07 -19.50
C PHE A 138 24.07 -30.84 -20.65
N LYS A 139 23.71 -29.94 -21.56
CA LYS A 139 24.54 -29.54 -22.71
C LYS A 139 24.79 -28.05 -22.67
N LYS A 140 25.97 -27.58 -23.08
CA LYS A 140 26.27 -26.14 -23.14
C LYS A 140 25.17 -25.37 -23.89
N GLY A 141 24.76 -24.22 -23.35
CA GLY A 141 23.71 -23.36 -23.89
C GLY A 141 22.29 -23.86 -23.62
N GLN A 142 22.12 -25.04 -23.02
CA GLN A 142 20.80 -25.54 -22.67
C GLN A 142 20.21 -24.70 -21.53
N ARG A 143 18.98 -24.23 -21.73
CA ARG A 143 18.16 -23.68 -20.66
C ARG A 143 17.41 -24.78 -19.93
N ILE A 144 17.41 -24.69 -18.61
CA ILE A 144 16.74 -25.61 -17.70
C ILE A 144 15.93 -24.84 -16.67
N THR A 145 14.83 -25.43 -16.21
CA THR A 145 14.02 -24.88 -15.12
C THR A 145 14.01 -25.89 -13.97
N TRP A 146 14.38 -25.44 -12.77
CA TRP A 146 14.20 -26.24 -11.56
C TRP A 146 12.88 -25.86 -10.90
N TRP A 147 11.90 -26.75 -10.99
CA TRP A 147 10.54 -26.48 -10.50
C TRP A 147 10.43 -26.59 -8.99
N GLY A 148 11.27 -27.43 -8.36
CA GLY A 148 11.38 -27.52 -6.90
C GLY A 148 12.16 -26.38 -6.26
N ILE A 149 12.02 -26.24 -4.94
CA ILE A 149 12.92 -25.42 -4.13
C ILE A 149 14.27 -26.13 -4.06
N SER A 150 15.35 -25.42 -4.39
CA SER A 150 16.69 -26.01 -4.44
C SER A 150 17.55 -25.53 -3.28
N SER A 151 17.89 -26.42 -2.36
CA SER A 151 18.86 -26.17 -1.28
C SER A 151 20.29 -26.21 -1.79
N CYS A 152 21.04 -25.14 -1.62
CA CYS A 152 22.45 -25.03 -2.00
C CYS A 152 23.27 -24.59 -0.79
N THR A 153 24.60 -24.66 -0.87
CA THR A 153 25.48 -24.15 0.17
C THR A 153 26.53 -23.22 -0.42
N THR A 154 26.92 -22.19 0.32
CA THR A 154 28.11 -21.38 -0.01
C THR A 154 29.40 -21.99 0.53
N SER A 155 29.31 -23.05 1.35
CA SER A 155 30.47 -23.70 1.97
C SER A 155 30.96 -24.90 1.16
N VAL A 156 32.21 -24.82 0.73
CA VAL A 156 32.90 -25.93 0.05
C VAL A 156 33.09 -27.13 0.99
N ASP A 157 33.31 -26.89 2.28
CA ASP A 157 33.50 -27.96 3.28
C ASP A 157 32.22 -28.79 3.45
N VAL A 158 31.07 -28.11 3.48
CA VAL A 158 29.75 -28.75 3.58
C VAL A 158 29.51 -29.61 2.35
N ILE A 159 29.68 -29.07 1.13
CA ILE A 159 29.42 -29.84 -0.09
C ILE A 159 30.41 -30.99 -0.30
N SER A 160 31.67 -30.81 0.09
CA SER A 160 32.69 -31.86 -0.03
C SER A 160 32.32 -33.09 0.79
N ALA A 161 31.78 -32.91 2.00
CA ALA A 161 31.30 -34.01 2.84
C ALA A 161 30.16 -34.82 2.19
N PHE A 162 29.35 -34.21 1.31
CA PHE A 162 28.29 -34.88 0.58
C PHE A 162 28.78 -35.66 -0.65
N LEU A 163 29.84 -35.20 -1.31
CA LEU A 163 30.35 -35.80 -2.55
C LEU A 163 31.19 -37.09 -2.34
N HIS A 164 31.70 -37.33 -1.12
CA HIS A 164 32.58 -38.47 -0.82
C HIS A 164 31.89 -39.84 -0.71
N LYS A 165 30.57 -39.92 -0.85
CA LYS A 165 29.79 -41.14 -0.57
C LYS A 165 29.60 -42.09 -1.76
N SER A 166 29.95 -41.68 -2.99
CA SER A 166 29.67 -42.43 -4.21
C SER A 166 30.90 -42.57 -5.11
N SER A 167 30.93 -43.62 -5.93
CA SER A 167 31.97 -43.84 -6.95
C SER A 167 31.85 -42.88 -8.15
N SER A 168 30.70 -42.21 -8.28
CA SER A 168 30.46 -41.16 -9.27
C SER A 168 29.50 -40.12 -8.72
N SER A 169 29.87 -38.85 -8.73
CA SER A 169 29.07 -37.75 -8.16
C SER A 169 29.02 -36.56 -9.12
N THR A 170 28.02 -35.71 -8.97
CA THR A 170 27.92 -34.46 -9.75
C THR A 170 27.83 -33.26 -8.81
N LEU A 171 28.72 -32.29 -9.02
CA LEU A 171 28.74 -30.99 -8.37
C LEU A 171 28.22 -29.93 -9.34
N PHE A 172 27.18 -29.23 -8.93
CA PHE A 172 26.69 -28.03 -9.60
C PHE A 172 27.43 -26.82 -9.04
N ASN A 173 28.17 -26.14 -9.90
CA ASN A 173 28.68 -24.79 -9.68
C ASN A 173 27.63 -23.83 -10.21
N ILE A 174 26.99 -23.04 -9.36
CA ILE A 174 25.84 -22.21 -9.75
C ILE A 174 26.17 -20.74 -9.50
N GLU A 175 26.24 -19.94 -10.57
CA GLU A 175 26.21 -18.48 -10.48
C GLU A 175 24.79 -18.04 -10.14
N CYS A 176 24.52 -17.81 -8.86
CA CYS A 176 23.21 -17.46 -8.34
C CYS A 176 23.00 -15.93 -8.29
N LEU A 177 21.81 -15.49 -8.67
CA LEU A 177 21.36 -14.10 -8.66
C LEU A 177 20.37 -13.81 -7.55
N ASN A 178 19.41 -14.71 -7.30
CA ASN A 178 18.25 -14.45 -6.42
C ASN A 178 18.16 -15.39 -5.20
N GLY A 179 19.28 -15.97 -4.79
CA GLY A 179 19.34 -16.90 -3.67
C GLY A 179 18.93 -16.27 -2.35
N LYS A 180 18.44 -17.09 -1.41
CA LYS A 180 18.00 -16.66 -0.08
C LYS A 180 18.82 -17.36 0.98
N LEU A 181 19.65 -16.59 1.68
CA LEU A 181 20.43 -17.07 2.83
C LEU A 181 19.50 -17.37 4.00
N ILE A 182 19.41 -18.63 4.39
CA ILE A 182 18.50 -19.09 5.45
C ILE A 182 19.24 -19.60 6.69
N SER A 183 20.54 -19.37 6.80
CA SER A 183 21.39 -19.93 7.88
C SER A 183 20.89 -19.60 9.29
N SER A 184 20.24 -18.45 9.48
CA SER A 184 19.66 -18.04 10.78
C SER A 184 18.27 -18.62 11.06
N TYR A 185 17.66 -19.32 10.11
CA TYR A 185 16.25 -19.77 10.15
C TYR A 185 16.05 -21.25 9.79
N THR A 186 17.13 -21.96 9.48
CA THR A 186 17.15 -23.41 9.18
C THR A 186 17.32 -24.25 10.45
N CYS A 187 16.92 -25.51 10.38
CA CYS A 187 17.23 -26.53 11.38
C CYS A 187 18.75 -26.83 11.47
N TYR A 188 19.54 -26.43 10.47
CA TYR A 188 20.97 -26.73 10.34
C TYR A 188 21.81 -25.47 10.05
N SER A 189 22.01 -24.63 11.07
CA SER A 189 22.65 -23.30 10.90
C SER A 189 24.10 -23.34 10.37
N ASN A 190 24.82 -24.44 10.58
CA ASN A 190 26.24 -24.57 10.21
C ASN A 190 26.47 -24.88 8.73
N GLU A 191 25.41 -25.04 7.94
CA GLU A 191 25.56 -25.46 6.54
C GLU A 191 25.64 -24.31 5.55
N ASN A 192 25.50 -23.06 6.01
CA ASN A 192 25.45 -21.88 5.16
C ASN A 192 24.47 -22.04 3.98
N GLU A 193 23.29 -22.59 4.29
CA GLU A 193 22.28 -22.95 3.31
C GLU A 193 21.68 -21.72 2.61
N VAL A 194 21.61 -21.81 1.28
CA VAL A 194 20.97 -20.87 0.37
C VAL A 194 19.88 -21.61 -0.39
N ILE A 195 18.65 -21.14 -0.31
CA ILE A 195 17.55 -21.72 -1.12
C ILE A 195 17.31 -20.91 -2.38
N LEU A 196 17.09 -21.62 -3.49
CA LEU A 196 16.60 -21.08 -4.75
C LEU A 196 15.12 -21.41 -4.86
N MET A 197 14.29 -20.42 -5.21
CA MET A 197 12.84 -20.56 -5.21
C MET A 197 12.35 -21.44 -6.38
N PRO A 198 11.13 -22.00 -6.29
CA PRO A 198 10.54 -22.82 -7.35
C PRO A 198 10.51 -22.08 -8.70
N GLY A 199 10.88 -22.78 -9.77
CA GLY A 199 10.86 -22.24 -11.12
C GLY A 199 12.11 -21.42 -11.48
N THR A 200 13.21 -21.56 -10.74
CA THR A 200 14.48 -20.89 -11.09
C THR A 200 14.99 -21.43 -12.43
N ILE A 201 15.37 -20.51 -13.33
CA ILE A 201 15.84 -20.84 -14.69
C ILE A 201 17.37 -20.72 -14.71
N PHE A 202 18.03 -21.67 -15.36
CA PHE A 202 19.49 -21.66 -15.53
C PHE A 202 19.90 -21.92 -16.96
N GLU A 203 21.05 -21.36 -17.35
CA GLU A 203 21.80 -21.75 -18.54
C GLU A 203 22.96 -22.65 -18.15
N VAL A 204 23.19 -23.69 -18.93
CA VAL A 204 24.42 -24.49 -18.83
C VAL A 204 25.57 -23.75 -19.52
N VAL A 205 26.44 -23.11 -18.74
CA VAL A 205 27.50 -22.21 -19.24
C VAL A 205 28.57 -22.96 -20.04
N SER A 206 28.86 -24.20 -19.67
CA SER A 206 29.89 -25.03 -20.31
C SER A 206 29.47 -26.49 -20.38
N ASN A 207 30.08 -27.24 -21.31
CA ASN A 207 29.93 -28.69 -21.30
C ASN A 207 30.40 -29.25 -19.95
N PRO A 208 29.73 -30.29 -19.40
CA PRO A 208 30.13 -30.88 -18.13
C PRO A 208 31.58 -31.35 -18.13
N LEU A 209 32.28 -31.10 -17.02
CA LEU A 209 33.65 -31.56 -16.81
C LEU A 209 33.63 -32.89 -16.06
N ASN A 210 34.14 -33.96 -16.69
CA ASN A 210 34.27 -35.28 -16.07
C ASN A 210 35.69 -35.47 -15.54
N HIS A 211 35.87 -35.43 -14.22
CA HIS A 211 37.16 -35.67 -13.60
C HIS A 211 37.45 -37.18 -13.53
N LYS A 212 38.73 -37.58 -13.70
CA LYS A 212 39.15 -39.00 -13.69
C LYS A 212 38.83 -39.73 -12.37
N GLY A 213 38.61 -38.98 -11.28
CA GLY A 213 38.23 -39.50 -9.97
C GLY A 213 36.73 -39.70 -9.74
N GLY A 214 35.88 -39.62 -10.77
CA GLY A 214 34.43 -39.83 -10.65
C GLY A 214 33.62 -38.58 -10.25
N LEU A 215 34.28 -37.44 -10.00
CA LEU A 215 33.61 -36.15 -9.80
C LEU A 215 33.29 -35.49 -11.14
N ASN A 216 32.02 -35.18 -11.34
CA ASN A 216 31.54 -34.46 -12.51
C ASN A 216 31.13 -33.05 -12.11
N ILE A 217 31.44 -32.03 -12.91
CA ILE A 217 31.10 -30.63 -12.61
C ILE A 217 30.21 -30.07 -13.71
N ILE A 218 29.08 -29.51 -13.31
CA ILE A 218 28.14 -28.81 -14.18
C ILE A 218 28.14 -27.33 -13.78
N HIS A 219 28.43 -26.45 -14.74
CA HIS A 219 28.39 -25.01 -14.52
C HIS A 219 27.05 -24.46 -14.98
N LEU A 220 26.28 -23.92 -14.03
CA LEU A 220 25.00 -23.27 -14.26
C LEU A 220 25.12 -21.78 -13.96
N LYS A 221 24.41 -20.96 -14.73
CA LYS A 221 24.19 -19.56 -14.43
C LYS A 221 22.70 -19.31 -14.34
N GLU A 222 22.24 -18.77 -13.22
CA GLU A 222 20.86 -18.34 -13.06
C GLU A 222 20.57 -17.22 -14.08
N ILE A 223 19.47 -17.39 -14.82
CA ILE A 223 19.02 -16.45 -15.84
C ILE A 223 17.82 -15.71 -15.26
N ASN A 224 17.83 -14.37 -15.29
CA ASN A 224 16.60 -13.60 -15.07
C ASN A 224 15.79 -13.57 -16.37
N ASP A 225 14.47 -13.38 -16.31
CA ASP A 225 13.65 -13.19 -17.52
C ASP A 225 14.14 -12.02 -18.42
N ASP A 226 14.99 -11.14 -17.87
CA ASP A 226 15.63 -10.03 -18.58
C ASP A 226 16.82 -10.44 -19.47
N ASP A 227 17.40 -11.63 -19.26
CA ASP A 227 18.56 -12.16 -19.99
C ASP A 227 18.14 -12.97 -21.24
N GLU A 228 16.89 -12.89 -21.69
CA GLU A 228 16.43 -13.42 -22.98
C GLU A 228 16.91 -12.56 -24.17
N GLU A 229 18.22 -12.42 -24.34
CA GLU A 229 18.83 -11.94 -25.58
C GLU A 229 19.92 -12.89 -26.06
N GLU A 230 19.55 -14.03 -26.68
CA GLU A 230 20.36 -14.62 -27.77
C GLU A 230 19.47 -15.30 -28.84
N GLU A 231 19.61 -14.77 -30.06
CA GLU A 231 19.31 -15.34 -31.40
C GLU A 231 17.85 -15.57 -31.84
N GLU A 232 17.06 -14.49 -31.88
CA GLU A 232 16.08 -14.31 -32.98
C GLU A 232 16.53 -13.16 -33.89
N PRO A 233 16.18 -13.17 -35.20
CA PRO A 233 16.55 -12.09 -36.12
C PRO A 233 16.12 -10.74 -35.53
N PRO A 234 16.89 -9.66 -35.72
CA PRO A 234 16.90 -8.51 -34.83
C PRO A 234 15.47 -8.01 -34.60
N ARG A 235 14.92 -8.33 -33.43
CA ARG A 235 13.71 -7.68 -32.94
C ARG A 235 14.14 -6.29 -32.45
N PRO A 236 13.38 -5.25 -32.78
CA PRO A 236 13.77 -3.88 -32.49
C PRO A 236 13.98 -3.74 -30.99
N SER A 237 15.18 -3.27 -30.61
CA SER A 237 15.53 -2.93 -29.23
C SER A 237 14.37 -2.17 -28.59
N LYS A 238 13.79 -2.69 -27.49
CA LYS A 238 12.86 -1.89 -26.68
C LYS A 238 13.61 -0.61 -26.27
N PRO A 239 12.98 0.56 -26.38
CA PRO A 239 13.64 1.83 -26.09
C PRO A 239 14.19 1.83 -24.66
N LYS A 240 15.39 2.41 -24.47
CA LYS A 240 15.97 2.67 -23.15
C LYS A 240 14.93 3.35 -22.26
N VAL A 241 14.63 2.71 -21.14
CA VAL A 241 13.63 3.17 -20.17
C VAL A 241 14.36 3.96 -19.09
N GLU A 242 13.80 5.09 -18.66
CA GLU A 242 14.36 5.86 -17.54
C GLU A 242 13.78 5.34 -16.21
N PRO A 243 14.57 5.27 -15.13
CA PRO A 243 14.04 4.98 -13.81
C PRO A 243 13.08 6.09 -13.36
N ILE A 244 12.08 5.73 -12.55
CA ILE A 244 11.28 6.72 -11.84
C ILE A 244 12.13 7.44 -10.78
N SER A 245 11.81 8.70 -10.52
CA SER A 245 12.46 9.45 -9.44
C SER A 245 12.07 8.91 -8.06
N ALA A 246 12.86 9.20 -7.02
CA ALA A 246 12.52 8.81 -5.65
C ALA A 246 11.22 9.46 -5.17
N GLU A 247 10.94 10.68 -5.66
CA GLU A 247 9.72 11.41 -5.39
C GLU A 247 8.50 10.71 -5.99
N GLU A 248 8.63 10.25 -7.24
CA GLU A 248 7.63 9.45 -7.93
C GLU A 248 7.41 8.10 -7.25
N GLU A 249 8.49 7.42 -6.83
CA GLU A 249 8.42 6.13 -6.14
C GLU A 249 7.63 6.24 -4.84
N SER A 250 7.95 7.22 -3.99
CA SER A 250 7.21 7.51 -2.75
C SER A 250 5.74 7.80 -3.02
N TYR A 251 5.47 8.69 -4.00
CA TYR A 251 4.10 9.06 -4.37
C TYR A 251 3.28 7.88 -4.91
N TYR A 252 3.90 7.03 -5.75
CA TYR A 252 3.23 5.88 -6.33
C TYR A 252 2.94 4.79 -5.30
N GLU A 253 3.77 4.62 -4.25
CA GLU A 253 3.45 3.67 -3.19
C GLU A 253 2.19 4.08 -2.40
N GLU A 254 1.97 5.37 -2.17
CA GLU A 254 0.71 5.86 -1.58
C GLU A 254 -0.49 5.62 -2.50
N CYS A 255 -0.33 5.86 -3.81
CA CYS A 255 -1.37 5.57 -4.80
C CYS A 255 -1.70 4.06 -4.83
N LYS A 256 -0.69 3.19 -4.68
CA LYS A 256 -0.89 1.74 -4.53
C LYS A 256 -1.67 1.40 -3.27
N GLN A 257 -1.49 2.10 -2.15
CA GLN A 257 -2.30 1.89 -0.96
C GLN A 257 -3.79 2.23 -1.21
N TYR A 258 -4.07 3.37 -1.85
CA TYR A 258 -5.43 3.73 -2.26
C TYR A 258 -6.04 2.66 -3.18
N TYR A 259 -5.28 2.20 -4.17
CA TYR A 259 -5.71 1.14 -5.09
C TYR A 259 -5.96 -0.19 -4.37
N ARG A 260 -5.09 -0.61 -3.43
CA ARG A 260 -5.26 -1.83 -2.61
C ARG A 260 -6.55 -1.80 -1.79
N ILE A 261 -6.97 -0.62 -1.33
CA ILE A 261 -8.20 -0.45 -0.55
C ILE A 261 -9.44 -0.42 -1.44
N THR A 262 -9.37 0.28 -2.57
CA THR A 262 -10.56 0.64 -3.37
C THR A 262 -10.75 -0.23 -4.61
N GLY A 263 -9.71 -0.92 -5.06
CA GLY A 263 -9.65 -1.59 -6.37
C GLY A 263 -9.74 -0.64 -7.56
N MET A 264 -9.49 0.66 -7.35
CA MET A 264 -9.61 1.71 -8.36
C MET A 264 -8.32 2.53 -8.44
N PRO A 265 -7.92 3.02 -9.63
CA PRO A 265 -6.82 3.96 -9.74
C PRO A 265 -7.17 5.30 -9.11
N LEU A 266 -6.18 5.95 -8.51
CA LEU A 266 -6.25 7.38 -8.24
C LEU A 266 -6.16 8.13 -9.58
N VAL A 267 -7.17 8.94 -9.88
CA VAL A 267 -7.25 9.71 -11.13
C VAL A 267 -7.12 11.18 -10.77
N SER A 268 -6.17 11.86 -11.39
CA SER A 268 -5.93 13.29 -11.25
C SER A 268 -5.93 13.96 -12.63
N VAL A 269 -6.22 15.26 -12.65
CA VAL A 269 -6.28 16.07 -13.87
C VAL A 269 -5.69 17.43 -13.56
N SER A 270 -4.90 17.98 -14.47
CA SER A 270 -4.23 19.26 -14.26
C SER A 270 -5.23 20.43 -14.35
N ALA A 271 -4.95 21.52 -13.65
CA ALA A 271 -5.82 22.70 -13.62
C ALA A 271 -5.96 23.31 -15.02
N GLU A 272 -4.94 23.22 -15.87
CA GLU A 272 -4.92 23.72 -17.24
C GLU A 272 -5.91 22.97 -18.15
N VAL A 273 -6.24 21.72 -17.83
CA VAL A 273 -7.28 20.95 -18.52
C VAL A 273 -8.68 21.40 -18.09
N LEU A 274 -8.87 21.69 -16.80
CA LEU A 274 -10.18 22.02 -16.22
C LEU A 274 -10.56 23.50 -16.41
N ASN A 275 -9.60 24.41 -16.22
CA ASN A 275 -9.77 25.86 -16.26
C ASN A 275 -9.64 26.38 -17.69
N ASN A 276 -10.66 27.09 -18.20
CA ASN A 276 -10.68 27.58 -19.58
C ASN A 276 -9.62 28.65 -19.89
N THR A 277 -9.04 29.32 -18.90
CA THR A 277 -8.12 30.47 -19.10
C THR A 277 -6.65 30.11 -19.26
N MET A 278 -6.24 28.91 -18.83
CA MET A 278 -4.83 28.47 -18.89
C MET A 278 -4.55 27.69 -20.18
N GLU A 279 -3.41 27.95 -20.82
CA GLU A 279 -2.97 27.18 -21.98
C GLU A 279 -2.35 25.85 -21.56
N LEU A 280 -2.51 24.83 -22.39
CA LEU A 280 -1.94 23.50 -22.17
C LEU A 280 -0.62 23.43 -22.94
N GLU A 281 0.52 23.46 -22.25
CA GLU A 281 1.85 23.44 -22.88
C GLU A 281 2.20 22.03 -23.38
N SER A 282 1.87 21.00 -22.60
CA SER A 282 1.97 19.59 -22.99
C SER A 282 0.69 18.82 -22.65
N ALA A 283 0.20 17.98 -23.58
CA ALA A 283 -1.02 17.20 -23.40
C ALA A 283 -0.68 15.72 -23.25
N LEU A 284 -0.43 15.28 -22.03
CA LEU A 284 -0.03 13.91 -21.74
C LEU A 284 -1.05 13.23 -20.83
N LEU A 285 -1.39 12.00 -21.21
CA LEU A 285 -2.07 11.06 -20.35
C LEU A 285 -0.99 10.17 -19.73
N LYS A 286 -0.71 10.35 -18.44
CA LYS A 286 0.21 9.48 -17.70
C LYS A 286 -0.57 8.39 -17.01
N ILE A 287 -0.20 7.14 -17.22
CA ILE A 287 -0.84 5.96 -16.62
C ILE A 287 0.24 5.14 -15.92
N VAL A 288 -0.02 4.71 -14.70
CA VAL A 288 0.91 3.90 -13.91
C VAL A 288 0.26 2.60 -13.48
N ILE A 289 0.98 1.52 -13.72
CA ILE A 289 0.48 0.15 -13.71
C ILE A 289 1.37 -0.68 -12.79
N ASP A 290 0.74 -1.46 -11.92
CA ASP A 290 1.44 -2.35 -10.97
C ASP A 290 1.85 -3.65 -11.67
N GLU A 291 2.72 -3.51 -12.67
CA GLU A 291 3.31 -4.60 -13.46
C GLU A 291 4.81 -4.38 -13.63
N ASP A 292 5.48 -5.46 -13.99
CA ASP A 292 6.88 -5.47 -14.39
C ASP A 292 7.00 -5.08 -15.88
N TYR A 293 7.81 -4.06 -16.18
CA TYR A 293 8.03 -3.57 -17.56
C TYR A 293 8.51 -4.65 -18.52
N TYR A 294 9.37 -5.56 -18.08
CA TYR A 294 9.97 -6.57 -18.94
C TYR A 294 8.93 -7.61 -19.37
N ARG A 295 7.96 -7.91 -18.51
CA ARG A 295 6.87 -8.86 -18.76
C ARG A 295 5.58 -8.20 -19.30
N PHE A 296 5.54 -6.87 -19.36
CA PHE A 296 4.34 -6.13 -19.71
C PHE A 296 4.14 -6.02 -21.23
N ASN A 297 2.97 -6.44 -21.70
CA ASN A 297 2.56 -6.30 -23.10
C ASN A 297 1.88 -4.95 -23.33
N VAL A 298 2.67 -3.97 -23.79
CA VAL A 298 2.22 -2.59 -24.00
C VAL A 298 1.09 -2.48 -25.02
N GLU A 299 1.14 -3.22 -26.13
CA GLU A 299 0.12 -3.10 -27.18
C GLU A 299 -1.22 -3.69 -26.73
N GLU A 300 -1.21 -4.86 -26.10
CA GLU A 300 -2.42 -5.46 -25.51
C GLU A 300 -3.03 -4.55 -24.43
N PHE A 301 -2.19 -3.95 -23.58
CA PHE A 301 -2.66 -2.95 -22.63
C PHE A 301 -3.29 -1.74 -23.34
N LEU A 302 -2.63 -1.21 -24.38
CA LEU A 302 -3.14 -0.06 -25.13
C LEU A 302 -4.49 -0.38 -25.79
N GLU A 303 -4.68 -1.56 -26.36
CA GLU A 303 -5.97 -2.00 -26.89
C GLU A 303 -7.06 -2.03 -25.81
N ASN A 304 -6.76 -2.65 -24.67
CA ASN A 304 -7.69 -2.76 -23.55
C ASN A 304 -8.06 -1.39 -22.95
N ILE A 305 -7.07 -0.52 -22.72
CA ILE A 305 -7.31 0.80 -22.13
C ILE A 305 -8.02 1.73 -23.13
N CYS A 306 -7.70 1.65 -24.42
CA CYS A 306 -8.43 2.38 -25.47
C CYS A 306 -9.91 1.99 -25.49
N SER A 307 -10.21 0.69 -25.37
CA SER A 307 -11.57 0.17 -25.29
C SER A 307 -12.31 0.71 -24.06
N ILE A 308 -11.68 0.68 -22.88
CA ILE A 308 -12.28 1.20 -21.63
C ILE A 308 -12.53 2.71 -21.72
N LEU A 309 -11.55 3.46 -22.23
CA LEU A 309 -11.62 4.93 -22.31
C LEU A 309 -12.39 5.44 -23.53
N ASN A 310 -12.82 4.54 -24.43
CA ASN A 310 -13.42 4.86 -25.73
C ASN A 310 -12.56 5.84 -26.55
N ILE A 311 -11.24 5.59 -26.59
CA ILE A 311 -10.27 6.36 -27.38
C ILE A 311 -9.84 5.52 -28.57
N ASN A 312 -9.72 6.12 -29.75
CA ASN A 312 -9.20 5.41 -30.91
C ASN A 312 -7.70 5.14 -30.74
N ARG A 313 -7.24 3.91 -30.99
CA ARG A 313 -5.82 3.53 -30.88
C ARG A 313 -4.89 4.42 -31.71
N ASN A 314 -5.35 4.93 -32.86
CA ASN A 314 -4.58 5.83 -33.74
C ASN A 314 -4.42 7.25 -33.17
N ASP A 315 -5.24 7.62 -32.18
CA ASP A 315 -5.14 8.89 -31.50
C ASP A 315 -4.08 8.87 -30.37
N ILE A 316 -3.46 7.72 -30.10
CA ILE A 316 -2.53 7.55 -28.98
C ILE A 316 -1.15 7.21 -29.50
N ALA A 317 -0.15 7.96 -29.04
CA ALA A 317 1.25 7.65 -29.22
C ALA A 317 1.96 7.61 -27.87
N ILE A 318 2.82 6.61 -27.66
CA ILE A 318 3.66 6.56 -26.46
C ILE A 318 4.70 7.66 -26.56
N ALA A 319 4.74 8.54 -25.57
CA ALA A 319 5.74 9.58 -25.41
C ALA A 319 6.95 9.06 -24.62
N LYS A 320 6.70 8.34 -23.54
CA LYS A 320 7.73 7.83 -22.62
C LYS A 320 7.25 6.56 -21.92
N ILE A 321 8.19 5.69 -21.57
CA ILE A 321 7.99 4.58 -20.64
C ILE A 321 9.06 4.68 -19.54
N GLN A 322 8.71 4.40 -18.28
CA GLN A 322 9.66 4.34 -17.15
C GLN A 322 9.61 2.98 -16.42
N GLU A 323 10.72 2.60 -15.78
CA GLU A 323 10.90 1.32 -15.06
C GLU A 323 10.63 1.45 -13.54
N GLY A 324 10.28 0.32 -12.90
CA GLY A 324 9.85 0.24 -11.49
C GLY A 324 8.39 -0.21 -11.37
N CYS A 325 7.47 0.71 -11.63
CA CYS A 325 6.10 0.39 -12.07
C CYS A 325 6.04 0.69 -13.57
N VAL A 326 5.22 0.00 -14.37
CA VAL A 326 5.06 0.44 -15.77
C VAL A 326 4.36 1.79 -15.80
N VAL A 327 5.12 2.83 -16.10
CA VAL A 327 4.63 4.20 -16.29
C VAL A 327 4.57 4.46 -17.78
N LEU A 328 3.39 4.72 -18.31
CA LEU A 328 3.19 5.11 -19.71
C LEU A 328 2.79 6.59 -19.77
N GLU A 329 3.59 7.40 -20.47
CA GLU A 329 3.19 8.75 -20.86
C GLU A 329 2.69 8.70 -22.30
N LEU A 330 1.45 9.11 -22.50
CA LEU A 330 0.74 8.98 -23.78
C LEU A 330 0.42 10.37 -24.34
N ASN A 331 0.92 10.63 -25.55
CA ASN A 331 0.48 11.75 -26.37
C ASN A 331 -0.89 11.41 -26.98
N LEU A 332 -1.90 12.18 -26.60
CA LEU A 332 -3.24 12.05 -27.17
C LEU A 332 -3.45 13.02 -28.33
N TRP A 333 -4.18 12.55 -29.34
CA TRP A 333 -4.63 13.31 -30.51
C TRP A 333 -3.51 14.16 -31.12
N LYS A 334 -2.39 13.54 -31.46
CA LYS A 334 -1.14 14.23 -31.88
C LYS A 334 -1.36 15.36 -32.89
N ASN A 335 -2.31 15.20 -33.81
CA ASN A 335 -2.63 16.15 -34.89
C ASN A 335 -3.77 17.13 -34.58
N VAL A 336 -4.23 17.22 -33.33
CA VAL A 336 -5.31 18.10 -32.89
C VAL A 336 -4.73 19.29 -32.13
N ASP A 337 -5.30 20.48 -32.33
CA ASP A 337 -4.90 21.70 -31.63
C ASP A 337 -5.11 21.60 -30.10
N ASN A 338 -4.34 22.37 -29.32
CA ASN A 338 -4.34 22.27 -27.86
C ASN A 338 -5.71 22.60 -27.23
N VAL A 339 -6.49 23.51 -27.85
CA VAL A 339 -7.84 23.87 -27.40
C VAL A 339 -8.77 22.66 -27.51
N LYS A 340 -8.78 21.95 -28.65
CA LYS A 340 -9.59 20.74 -28.81
C LYS A 340 -9.08 19.57 -27.99
N LYS A 341 -7.75 19.39 -27.82
CA LYS A 341 -7.18 18.39 -26.92
C LYS A 341 -7.68 18.58 -25.50
N LYS A 342 -7.67 19.82 -25.01
CA LYS A 342 -8.19 20.20 -23.70
C LYS A 342 -9.68 19.87 -23.55
N ILE A 343 -10.52 20.21 -24.53
CA ILE A 343 -11.94 19.85 -24.53
C ILE A 343 -12.13 18.32 -24.43
N LYS A 344 -11.36 17.55 -25.21
CA LYS A 344 -11.44 16.09 -25.20
C LYS A 344 -10.92 15.47 -23.89
N LEU A 345 -9.82 15.96 -23.32
CA LEU A 345 -9.32 15.53 -22.00
C LEU A 345 -10.36 15.82 -20.91
N LYS A 346 -10.95 17.01 -20.94
CA LYS A 346 -12.03 17.38 -20.02
C LYS A 346 -13.22 16.44 -20.15
N ALA A 347 -13.68 16.16 -21.38
CA ALA A 347 -14.75 15.20 -21.62
C ALA A 347 -14.41 13.79 -21.10
N LEU A 348 -13.20 13.30 -21.39
CA LEU A 348 -12.70 12.01 -20.90
C LEU A 348 -12.75 11.94 -19.37
N TYR A 349 -12.21 12.94 -18.67
CA TYR A 349 -12.25 13.01 -17.21
C TYR A 349 -13.69 12.90 -16.66
N HIS A 350 -14.64 13.60 -17.27
CA HIS A 350 -16.05 13.57 -16.84
C HIS A 350 -16.72 12.22 -17.09
N THR A 351 -16.19 11.40 -17.99
CA THR A 351 -16.72 10.06 -18.28
C THR A 351 -16.19 8.95 -17.37
N LEU A 352 -15.14 9.20 -16.58
CA LEU A 352 -14.48 8.21 -15.71
C LEU A 352 -15.28 7.88 -14.44
N THR A 353 -16.40 7.19 -14.62
CA THR A 353 -17.22 6.65 -13.52
C THR A 353 -16.45 5.64 -12.66
N ASP A 354 -16.88 5.41 -11.41
CA ASP A 354 -16.30 4.37 -10.54
C ASP A 354 -16.33 2.98 -11.18
N LYS A 355 -17.33 2.69 -12.01
CA LYS A 355 -17.40 1.45 -12.78
C LYS A 355 -16.22 1.35 -13.75
N LEU A 356 -15.98 2.38 -14.55
CA LEU A 356 -14.86 2.43 -15.50
C LEU A 356 -13.51 2.39 -14.78
N ARG A 357 -13.38 3.12 -13.65
CA ARG A 357 -12.17 3.08 -12.82
C ARG A 357 -11.92 1.68 -12.24
N LYS A 358 -12.96 0.93 -11.85
CA LYS A 358 -12.81 -0.48 -11.44
C LYS A 358 -12.38 -1.38 -12.59
N GLU A 359 -12.87 -1.16 -13.82
CA GLU A 359 -12.38 -1.90 -15.00
C GLU A 359 -10.91 -1.58 -15.27
N MET A 360 -10.48 -0.33 -15.15
CA MET A 360 -9.06 0.05 -15.22
C MET A 360 -8.24 -0.62 -14.11
N GLY A 361 -8.78 -0.72 -12.90
CA GLY A 361 -8.15 -1.42 -11.78
C GLY A 361 -7.89 -2.89 -12.08
N LYS A 362 -8.74 -3.56 -12.87
CA LYS A 362 -8.49 -4.95 -13.32
C LYS A 362 -7.27 -5.06 -14.24
N LEU A 363 -6.94 -3.99 -14.97
CA LEU A 363 -5.69 -3.86 -15.73
C LEU A 363 -4.50 -3.43 -14.86
N LYS A 364 -4.64 -3.50 -13.53
CA LYS A 364 -3.66 -3.07 -12.52
C LYS A 364 -3.23 -1.61 -12.63
N VAL A 365 -4.05 -0.77 -13.27
CA VAL A 365 -3.83 0.67 -13.26
C VAL A 365 -4.14 1.17 -11.86
N PHE A 366 -3.16 1.78 -11.20
CA PHE A 366 -3.31 2.33 -9.86
C PHE A 366 -3.23 3.86 -9.82
N PHE A 367 -2.67 4.48 -10.86
CA PHE A 367 -2.64 5.93 -11.01
C PHE A 367 -2.85 6.36 -12.47
N MET A 368 -3.59 7.45 -12.67
CA MET A 368 -3.79 8.09 -13.97
C MET A 368 -3.77 9.61 -13.78
N PHE A 369 -3.06 10.32 -14.63
CA PHE A 369 -3.01 11.77 -14.67
C PHE A 369 -3.28 12.29 -16.09
N MET A 370 -4.06 13.36 -16.20
CA MET A 370 -4.40 14.00 -17.47
C MET A 370 -4.00 15.47 -17.43
N GLY A 371 -3.07 15.87 -18.29
CA GLY A 371 -2.68 17.27 -18.46
C GLY A 371 -1.19 17.46 -18.58
N ASP A 372 -0.69 18.57 -18.05
CA ASP A 372 0.72 18.92 -18.16
C ASP A 372 1.58 18.19 -17.12
N LEU A 373 2.64 17.52 -17.58
CA LEU A 373 3.54 16.78 -16.70
C LEU A 373 4.39 17.69 -15.81
N ILE A 374 4.60 18.96 -16.17
CA ILE A 374 5.23 19.94 -15.29
C ILE A 374 4.34 20.12 -14.05
N SER A 375 3.04 20.33 -14.25
CA SER A 375 2.07 20.42 -13.15
C SER A 375 2.00 19.14 -12.31
N LEU A 376 2.16 17.96 -12.92
CA LEU A 376 2.24 16.70 -12.16
C LEU A 376 3.53 16.60 -11.33
N ALA A 377 4.68 16.94 -11.91
CA ALA A 377 5.96 16.94 -11.20
C ALA A 377 5.92 17.91 -10.02
N ASP A 378 5.31 19.08 -10.22
CA ASP A 378 5.02 20.03 -9.15
C ASP A 378 4.12 19.40 -8.09
N ILE A 379 3.00 18.77 -8.43
CA ILE A 379 2.13 18.06 -7.46
C ILE A 379 2.89 16.98 -6.67
N GLN A 380 3.75 16.20 -7.34
CA GLN A 380 4.54 15.13 -6.72
C GLN A 380 5.62 15.69 -5.78
N LYS A 381 6.27 16.79 -6.19
CA LYS A 381 7.23 17.54 -5.38
C LYS A 381 6.55 18.22 -4.20
N PHE A 382 5.43 18.92 -4.43
CA PHE A 382 4.57 19.52 -3.40
C PHE A 382 3.99 18.49 -2.42
N ARG A 383 3.83 17.23 -2.82
CA ARG A 383 3.41 16.13 -1.93
C ARG A 383 4.50 15.64 -1.00
N ASN A 384 5.71 15.41 -1.51
CA ASN A 384 6.88 15.12 -0.65
C ASN A 384 7.23 16.33 0.23
N GLU A 385 6.91 17.52 -0.26
CA GLU A 385 6.95 18.78 0.46
C GLU A 385 5.55 19.21 0.93
N MET A 386 4.69 18.36 1.53
CA MET A 386 3.51 18.88 2.23
C MET A 386 4.02 19.87 3.29
N LYS A 387 4.09 21.15 2.91
CA LYS A 387 4.75 22.19 3.68
C LYS A 387 3.78 22.48 4.81
N LEU A 388 3.94 21.73 5.89
CA LEU A 388 3.49 22.22 7.18
C LEU A 388 4.08 23.63 7.32
N HIS A 389 3.29 24.53 7.87
CA HIS A 389 3.72 25.89 8.12
C HIS A 389 3.95 26.02 9.63
N PRO A 390 5.03 25.45 10.19
CA PRO A 390 5.05 25.04 11.59
C PRO A 390 5.01 26.23 12.55
N GLU A 391 5.48 27.39 12.09
CA GLU A 391 5.35 28.69 12.77
C GLU A 391 3.89 29.10 13.06
N TRP A 392 2.91 28.53 12.36
CA TRP A 392 1.47 28.74 12.59
C TRP A 392 0.79 27.54 13.26
N ASN A 393 1.57 26.54 13.72
CA ASN A 393 1.04 25.48 14.57
C ASN A 393 0.67 26.07 15.94
N ARG A 394 -0.47 25.65 16.49
CA ARG A 394 -0.97 26.17 17.76
C ARG A 394 -1.61 25.05 18.56
N ALA A 395 -1.30 24.96 19.84
CA ALA A 395 -2.08 24.20 20.80
C ALA A 395 -3.06 25.15 21.48
N TYR A 396 -4.33 24.74 21.57
CA TYR A 396 -5.39 25.57 22.13
C TYR A 396 -5.86 25.03 23.47
N GLY A 397 -5.57 25.76 24.54
CA GLY A 397 -5.83 25.35 25.93
C GLY A 397 -5.40 26.43 26.90
N MET A 398 -5.89 26.40 28.15
CA MET A 398 -5.64 27.46 29.14
C MET A 398 -4.15 27.75 29.36
N ASP A 399 -3.31 26.71 29.36
CA ASP A 399 -1.85 26.83 29.50
C ASP A 399 -1.12 27.02 28.15
N HIS A 400 -1.88 27.23 27.06
CA HIS A 400 -1.38 27.39 25.70
C HIS A 400 -2.05 28.61 25.02
N THR A 401 -2.34 28.55 23.72
CA THR A 401 -3.09 29.62 23.05
C THR A 401 -4.55 29.57 23.50
N PHE A 402 -5.05 30.67 24.08
CA PHE A 402 -6.41 30.72 24.60
C PHE A 402 -6.98 32.13 24.53
N TRP A 403 -8.28 32.21 24.24
CA TRP A 403 -9.08 33.43 24.39
C TRP A 403 -10.55 33.05 24.64
N THR A 404 -11.32 33.99 25.17
CA THR A 404 -12.76 33.83 25.42
C THR A 404 -13.57 34.66 24.42
N GLY A 405 -14.73 34.14 24.02
CA GLY A 405 -15.58 34.79 23.01
C GLY A 405 -14.94 34.81 21.61
N ALA A 406 -15.46 35.69 20.75
CA ALA A 406 -14.97 35.86 19.39
C ALA A 406 -13.57 36.49 19.39
N LEU A 407 -12.69 36.03 18.50
CA LEU A 407 -11.33 36.55 18.37
C LEU A 407 -11.32 37.91 17.67
N TYR A 408 -10.60 38.88 18.25
CA TYR A 408 -10.34 40.20 17.67
C TYR A 408 -8.85 40.52 17.77
N ASP A 409 -8.07 40.10 16.77
CA ASP A 409 -6.61 40.31 16.72
C ASP A 409 -6.17 41.21 15.54
N GLY A 410 -7.13 41.88 14.89
CA GLY A 410 -6.91 42.73 13.72
C GLY A 410 -6.73 41.98 12.40
N ARG A 411 -6.78 40.65 12.37
CA ARG A 411 -6.72 39.86 11.13
C ARG A 411 -8.09 39.49 10.62
N ASP A 412 -8.21 39.40 9.29
CA ASP A 412 -9.46 39.06 8.63
C ASP A 412 -9.80 37.55 8.72
N ARG A 413 -10.94 37.27 9.35
CA ARG A 413 -11.52 35.92 9.45
C ARG A 413 -12.93 35.84 8.90
N GLY A 414 -13.25 36.76 7.99
CA GLY A 414 -14.55 36.89 7.41
C GLY A 414 -15.61 37.38 8.41
N PRO A 415 -16.86 37.46 7.96
CA PRO A 415 -17.95 38.05 8.74
C PRO A 415 -18.48 37.15 9.88
N HIS A 416 -18.04 35.89 9.97
CA HIS A 416 -18.51 34.95 10.98
C HIS A 416 -17.49 34.86 12.13
N SER A 417 -17.97 34.94 13.37
CA SER A 417 -17.13 34.89 14.57
C SER A 417 -16.26 33.63 14.61
N TYR A 418 -14.98 33.81 14.93
CA TYR A 418 -14.03 32.73 15.16
C TYR A 418 -13.77 32.55 16.66
N TYR A 419 -14.03 31.35 17.17
CA TYR A 419 -13.89 31.02 18.59
C TYR A 419 -12.67 30.13 18.84
N CYS A 420 -12.12 30.18 20.05
CA CYS A 420 -10.95 29.38 20.43
C CYS A 420 -11.30 27.89 20.36
N PRO A 421 -10.59 27.07 19.54
CA PRO A 421 -10.84 25.63 19.46
C PRO A 421 -10.14 24.89 20.60
N VAL A 422 -10.53 25.20 21.84
CA VAL A 422 -9.95 24.65 23.07
C VAL A 422 -9.97 23.11 23.03
N GLY A 423 -8.85 22.48 23.42
CA GLY A 423 -8.69 21.04 23.42
C GLY A 423 -8.11 20.46 22.12
N TRP A 424 -7.69 21.31 21.17
CA TRP A 424 -7.15 20.87 19.89
C TRP A 424 -5.75 21.42 19.63
N LYS A 425 -4.95 20.67 18.87
CA LYS A 425 -3.66 21.10 18.30
C LYS A 425 -3.83 21.25 16.80
N ARG A 426 -3.52 22.43 16.28
CA ARG A 426 -3.52 22.74 14.86
C ARG A 426 -2.14 22.51 14.27
N TYR A 427 -2.10 21.74 13.19
CA TYR A 427 -0.99 21.66 12.25
C TYR A 427 -1.35 22.46 11.01
N ALA A 428 -0.66 23.58 10.81
CA ALA A 428 -0.91 24.51 9.71
C ALA A 428 -0.45 23.92 8.39
N LEU A 429 -1.25 24.09 7.34
CA LEU A 429 -0.84 23.81 5.98
C LEU A 429 -0.38 25.11 5.31
N HIS A 430 0.73 25.07 4.58
CA HIS A 430 1.09 26.11 3.63
C HIS A 430 0.17 25.96 2.42
N VAL A 431 -0.52 27.04 2.06
CA VAL A 431 -1.52 27.04 0.97
C VAL A 431 -1.21 28.11 -0.09
N THR A 432 -0.57 29.20 0.31
CA THR A 432 -0.07 30.27 -0.57
C THR A 432 0.85 31.19 0.22
N ASP A 433 1.75 31.89 -0.46
CA ASP A 433 2.63 32.90 0.13
C ASP A 433 1.89 34.22 0.46
N ASN A 434 0.77 34.51 -0.21
CA ASN A 434 -0.07 35.69 0.01
C ASN A 434 -1.37 35.32 0.74
N TYR A 435 -1.25 34.67 1.89
CA TYR A 435 -2.38 34.05 2.60
C TYR A 435 -3.50 35.04 2.95
N ASP A 436 -3.15 36.19 3.56
CA ASP A 436 -4.14 37.16 4.01
C ASP A 436 -4.90 37.80 2.83
N ASP A 437 -4.19 38.16 1.75
CA ASP A 437 -4.81 38.72 0.54
C ASP A 437 -5.72 37.70 -0.16
N ARG A 438 -5.27 36.45 -0.31
CA ARG A 438 -6.05 35.40 -0.99
C ARG A 438 -7.35 35.08 -0.26
N PHE A 439 -7.31 35.12 1.07
CA PHE A 439 -8.44 34.71 1.91
C PHE A 439 -9.14 35.88 2.60
N GLU A 440 -8.98 37.11 2.09
CA GLU A 440 -9.72 38.28 2.54
C GLU A 440 -11.24 38.02 2.46
N GLY A 441 -11.94 38.24 3.57
CA GLY A 441 -13.37 38.00 3.74
C GLY A 441 -13.75 36.54 4.00
N TRP A 442 -12.84 35.57 3.89
CA TRP A 442 -13.16 34.15 4.06
C TRP A 442 -13.35 33.79 5.54
N SER A 443 -14.43 33.06 5.84
CA SER A 443 -14.75 32.58 7.18
C SER A 443 -13.99 31.31 7.53
N VAL A 444 -13.67 31.12 8.82
CA VAL A 444 -13.07 29.87 9.33
C VAL A 444 -14.18 28.88 9.68
N CYS A 445 -14.02 27.63 9.25
CA CYS A 445 -14.93 26.54 9.60
C CYS A 445 -14.20 25.21 9.78
N TYR A 446 -14.92 24.20 10.25
CA TYR A 446 -14.43 22.86 10.54
C TYR A 446 -15.23 21.81 9.78
N HIS A 447 -14.52 20.81 9.27
CA HIS A 447 -15.10 19.66 8.60
C HIS A 447 -14.59 18.37 9.26
N GLY A 448 -15.52 17.54 9.72
CA GLY A 448 -15.22 16.24 10.33
C GLY A 448 -15.00 15.17 9.26
N THR A 449 -14.14 14.20 9.51
CA THR A 449 -13.99 13.05 8.60
C THR A 449 -13.51 11.81 9.34
N LYS A 450 -13.54 10.68 8.65
CA LYS A 450 -12.89 9.43 9.06
C LYS A 450 -11.39 9.48 8.77
N PHE A 451 -10.59 8.81 9.60
CA PHE A 451 -9.14 8.74 9.42
C PHE A 451 -8.76 8.13 8.07
N SER A 452 -9.50 7.10 7.61
CA SER A 452 -9.27 6.46 6.31
C SER A 452 -9.43 7.40 5.12
N TYR A 453 -10.13 8.53 5.28
CA TYR A 453 -10.36 9.51 4.22
C TYR A 453 -9.50 10.76 4.38
N GLY A 454 -8.90 11.00 5.54
CA GLY A 454 -8.16 12.23 5.84
C GLY A 454 -7.11 12.56 4.78
N LEU A 455 -6.26 11.59 4.43
CA LEU A 455 -5.25 11.75 3.38
C LEU A 455 -5.89 11.98 2.00
N SER A 456 -6.91 11.20 1.64
CA SER A 456 -7.58 11.36 0.34
C SER A 456 -8.22 12.74 0.17
N ILE A 457 -8.76 13.32 1.25
CA ILE A 457 -9.38 14.65 1.24
C ILE A 457 -8.32 15.74 1.15
N LEU A 458 -7.22 15.62 1.90
CA LEU A 458 -6.11 16.57 1.79
C LEU A 458 -5.52 16.61 0.37
N LEU A 459 -5.53 15.48 -0.32
CA LEU A 459 -4.93 15.32 -1.64
C LEU A 459 -5.89 15.58 -2.81
N SER A 460 -7.20 15.45 -2.59
CA SER A 460 -8.19 15.47 -3.68
C SER A 460 -9.31 16.50 -3.46
N GLY A 461 -9.41 17.10 -2.27
CA GLY A 461 -10.50 17.98 -1.90
C GLY A 461 -11.70 17.26 -1.27
N LEU A 462 -12.82 17.98 -1.15
CA LEU A 462 -14.01 17.50 -0.43
C LEU A 462 -15.11 17.03 -1.38
N LYS A 463 -15.69 15.87 -1.06
CA LYS A 463 -16.91 15.38 -1.72
C LYS A 463 -18.16 15.99 -1.07
N PRO A 464 -19.24 16.22 -1.84
CA PRO A 464 -20.55 16.52 -1.27
C PRO A 464 -20.98 15.41 -0.29
N ALA A 465 -21.71 15.78 0.75
CA ALA A 465 -22.22 14.81 1.72
C ALA A 465 -23.28 13.92 1.08
N GLU A 466 -23.23 12.61 1.39
CA GLU A 466 -24.27 11.65 0.97
C GLU A 466 -25.59 11.85 1.73
N VAL A 467 -25.50 12.36 2.97
CA VAL A 467 -26.67 12.68 3.81
C VAL A 467 -26.98 14.17 3.70
N ILE A 468 -28.07 14.48 3.02
CA ILE A 468 -28.41 15.84 2.54
C ILE A 468 -29.48 16.53 3.39
N ALA A 469 -29.29 16.63 4.70
CA ALA A 469 -30.28 17.22 5.62
C ALA A 469 -30.70 18.66 5.28
N HIS A 470 -29.76 19.44 4.74
CA HIS A 470 -29.96 20.83 4.32
C HIS A 470 -29.89 21.05 2.81
N GLY A 471 -29.66 20.00 2.02
CA GLY A 471 -29.42 20.04 0.58
C GLY A 471 -28.11 19.37 0.18
N GLU A 472 -27.86 19.32 -1.12
CA GLU A 472 -26.59 18.82 -1.69
C GLU A 472 -25.49 19.86 -1.52
N GLY A 473 -24.31 19.42 -1.05
CA GLY A 473 -23.17 20.31 -0.83
C GLY A 473 -22.18 19.75 0.19
N ILE A 474 -21.20 20.56 0.55
CA ILE A 474 -20.21 20.23 1.59
C ILE A 474 -20.71 20.77 2.93
N TYR A 475 -20.71 19.93 3.96
CA TYR A 475 -21.17 20.30 5.29
C TYR A 475 -19.98 20.67 6.18
N ALA A 476 -19.97 21.89 6.69
CA ALA A 476 -18.98 22.38 7.64
C ALA A 476 -19.67 23.10 8.82
N SER A 477 -18.91 23.47 9.83
CA SER A 477 -19.44 24.20 10.99
C SER A 477 -18.46 25.24 11.51
N PRO A 478 -18.91 26.39 12.03
CA PRO A 478 -18.06 27.29 12.79
C PRO A 478 -17.74 26.74 14.20
N SER A 479 -18.46 25.70 14.65
CA SER A 479 -18.26 25.07 15.95
C SER A 479 -17.45 23.80 15.83
N ILE A 480 -16.21 23.84 16.32
CA ILE A 480 -15.38 22.64 16.43
C ILE A 480 -15.97 21.62 17.42
N ILE A 481 -16.72 22.09 18.43
CA ILE A 481 -17.38 21.24 19.43
C ILE A 481 -18.45 20.39 18.75
N TYR A 482 -19.29 21.01 17.90
CA TYR A 482 -20.28 20.30 17.10
C TYR A 482 -19.64 19.28 16.16
N THR A 483 -18.64 19.71 15.38
CA THR A 483 -17.94 18.85 14.42
C THR A 483 -17.19 17.70 15.09
N SER A 484 -16.83 17.83 16.38
CA SER A 484 -16.12 16.78 17.12
C SER A 484 -16.99 15.57 17.48
N HIS A 485 -18.30 15.63 17.27
CA HIS A 485 -19.21 14.51 17.52
C HIS A 485 -18.81 13.28 16.68
N PRO A 486 -18.91 12.04 17.20
CA PRO A 486 -18.41 10.84 16.51
C PRO A 486 -19.07 10.55 15.16
N ARG A 487 -20.27 11.08 14.91
CA ARG A 487 -20.93 11.04 13.59
C ARG A 487 -20.11 11.75 12.51
N TYR A 488 -19.41 12.83 12.87
CA TYR A 488 -18.65 13.67 11.95
C TYR A 488 -17.15 13.41 12.06
N ALA A 489 -16.60 13.35 13.27
CA ALA A 489 -15.17 13.13 13.52
C ALA A 489 -14.93 11.80 14.23
N GLU A 490 -14.35 10.84 13.51
CA GLU A 490 -14.07 9.50 14.01
C GLU A 490 -13.19 9.55 15.27
N ILE A 491 -13.49 8.70 16.25
CA ILE A 491 -12.66 8.46 17.43
C ILE A 491 -11.86 7.19 17.18
N LYS A 492 -10.54 7.29 17.21
CA LYS A 492 -9.65 6.14 17.05
C LYS A 492 -8.89 5.87 18.34
N GLU A 493 -8.90 4.62 18.79
CA GLU A 493 -8.03 4.17 19.87
C GLU A 493 -6.58 4.08 19.37
N ILE A 494 -5.66 4.64 20.14
CA ILE A 494 -4.24 4.68 19.83
C ILE A 494 -3.62 3.38 20.31
N LYS A 495 -3.04 2.62 19.38
CA LYS A 495 -2.41 1.33 19.71
C LYS A 495 -1.15 1.54 20.54
N PRO A 496 -0.78 0.61 21.44
CA PRO A 496 0.38 0.79 22.32
C PRO A 496 1.68 1.21 21.63
N PHE A 497 1.97 0.69 20.43
CA PHE A 497 3.17 1.08 19.68
C PHE A 497 3.11 2.50 19.08
N GLU A 498 1.91 3.04 18.82
CA GLU A 498 1.69 4.40 18.32
C GLU A 498 1.85 5.43 19.46
N GLN A 499 1.52 5.03 20.69
CA GLN A 499 1.69 5.85 21.90
C GLN A 499 3.16 6.17 22.16
N THR A 500 4.06 5.20 21.94
CA THR A 500 5.50 5.38 22.18
C THR A 500 6.15 6.36 21.21
N ASN A 501 5.63 6.47 19.97
CA ASN A 501 6.29 7.20 18.89
C ASN A 501 5.68 8.58 18.61
N TYR A 502 4.36 8.74 18.77
CA TYR A 502 3.66 9.95 18.28
C TYR A 502 2.67 10.58 19.27
N PHE A 503 2.12 9.79 20.20
CA PHE A 503 1.05 10.24 21.10
C PHE A 503 1.31 9.81 22.55
N GLN A 504 2.45 10.20 23.11
CA GLN A 504 2.85 9.77 24.44
C GLN A 504 1.79 10.14 25.48
N GLY A 505 1.29 9.13 26.21
CA GLY A 505 0.23 9.27 27.21
C GLY A 505 -1.20 9.24 26.65
N GLY A 506 -1.37 9.34 25.33
CA GLY A 506 -2.67 9.31 24.65
C GLY A 506 -3.25 7.92 24.53
N LYS A 507 -4.58 7.81 24.66
CA LYS A 507 -5.34 6.58 24.39
C LYS A 507 -6.30 6.72 23.22
N TYR A 508 -6.79 7.93 22.95
CA TYR A 508 -7.69 8.19 21.84
C TYR A 508 -7.23 9.41 21.07
N VAL A 509 -7.48 9.39 19.76
CA VAL A 509 -7.21 10.50 18.85
C VAL A 509 -8.43 10.79 17.98
N GLN A 510 -8.67 12.08 17.73
CA GLN A 510 -9.63 12.57 16.75
C GLN A 510 -8.95 13.51 15.76
N PHE A 511 -9.46 13.53 14.54
CA PHE A 511 -8.95 14.30 13.40
C PHE A 511 -10.07 15.11 12.75
N MET A 512 -9.79 16.38 12.42
CA MET A 512 -10.68 17.23 11.63
C MET A 512 -9.88 18.18 10.74
N LEU A 513 -10.55 18.75 9.75
CA LEU A 513 -9.99 19.77 8.88
C LEU A 513 -10.44 21.14 9.37
N GLN A 514 -9.51 22.09 9.46
CA GLN A 514 -9.82 23.51 9.53
C GLN A 514 -9.75 24.09 8.12
N CYS A 515 -10.84 24.73 7.71
CA CYS A 515 -10.98 25.27 6.37
C CYS A 515 -11.27 26.77 6.38
N ARG A 516 -11.01 27.40 5.23
CA ARG A 516 -11.51 28.73 4.88
C ARG A 516 -12.61 28.57 3.84
N VAL A 517 -13.69 29.35 3.96
CA VAL A 517 -14.79 29.40 2.99
C VAL A 517 -15.18 30.86 2.72
N HIS A 518 -15.29 31.26 1.45
CA HIS A 518 -15.83 32.58 1.13
C HIS A 518 -17.34 32.62 1.46
N PRO A 519 -17.86 33.66 2.14
CA PRO A 519 -19.24 33.71 2.57
C PRO A 519 -20.28 33.54 1.45
N THR A 520 -19.96 34.00 0.23
CA THR A 520 -20.86 33.84 -0.93
C THR A 520 -21.04 32.40 -1.38
N ASN A 521 -20.14 31.50 -0.97
CA ASN A 521 -20.25 30.07 -1.28
C ASN A 521 -21.02 29.31 -0.19
N ILE A 522 -21.40 29.96 0.92
CA ILE A 522 -22.26 29.36 1.94
C ILE A 522 -23.71 29.55 1.49
N ILE A 523 -24.29 28.51 0.90
CA ILE A 523 -25.64 28.55 0.32
C ILE A 523 -26.74 28.36 1.37
N LYS A 524 -26.40 27.79 2.53
CA LYS A 524 -27.34 27.69 3.65
C LYS A 524 -26.61 27.66 4.99
N ILE A 525 -27.18 28.37 5.96
CA ILE A 525 -26.83 28.27 7.38
C ILE A 525 -28.05 27.69 8.08
N GLY A 526 -27.89 26.53 8.69
CA GLY A 526 -28.97 25.71 9.20
C GLY A 526 -28.78 25.31 10.66
N GLN A 527 -29.86 24.74 11.20
CA GLN A 527 -29.86 24.14 12.52
C GLN A 527 -29.08 22.83 12.54
N GLU A 528 -28.65 22.42 13.73
CA GLU A 528 -28.04 21.12 13.99
C GLU A 528 -28.91 19.95 13.52
N THR A 529 -28.27 18.83 13.16
CA THR A 529 -28.92 17.64 12.58
C THR A 529 -28.69 16.37 13.40
N LEU A 530 -28.27 16.52 14.66
CA LEU A 530 -28.02 15.45 15.64
C LEU A 530 -29.19 15.24 16.61
N GLY A 531 -30.21 16.11 16.58
CA GLY A 531 -31.46 15.92 17.30
C GLY A 531 -31.32 16.15 18.81
N VAL A 532 -30.55 17.16 19.22
CA VAL A 532 -30.22 17.40 20.65
C VAL A 532 -31.33 18.08 21.46
N GLY A 533 -32.46 18.39 20.82
CA GLY A 533 -33.59 19.10 21.43
C GLY A 533 -33.18 20.49 21.93
N ASN A 534 -33.42 20.76 23.21
CA ASN A 534 -33.09 22.04 23.85
C ASN A 534 -31.66 22.09 24.42
N THR A 535 -30.86 21.02 24.26
CA THR A 535 -29.50 20.97 24.78
C THR A 535 -28.60 21.91 23.99
N THR A 536 -27.88 22.79 24.68
CA THR A 536 -26.88 23.67 24.03
C THR A 536 -25.65 22.85 23.66
N ILE A 537 -25.24 22.91 22.39
CA ILE A 537 -24.07 22.19 21.87
C ILE A 537 -22.79 22.97 22.16
N ASP A 538 -22.78 24.25 21.77
CA ASP A 538 -21.67 25.17 21.92
C ASP A 538 -22.21 26.47 22.54
N SER A 539 -21.58 26.96 23.61
CA SER A 539 -22.01 28.19 24.26
C SER A 539 -21.77 29.44 23.41
N ASN A 540 -20.89 29.35 22.41
CA ASN A 540 -20.56 30.46 21.52
C ASN A 540 -21.33 30.43 20.19
N VAL A 541 -21.88 29.28 19.80
CA VAL A 541 -22.57 29.09 18.53
C VAL A 541 -23.96 28.52 18.74
N ASN A 542 -24.99 29.29 18.37
CA ASN A 542 -26.38 28.87 18.53
C ASN A 542 -26.70 27.66 17.63
N ASN A 543 -27.38 26.64 18.18
CA ASN A 543 -27.79 25.43 17.48
C ASN A 543 -28.56 25.69 16.17
N LYS A 544 -29.22 26.85 16.00
CA LYS A 544 -30.00 27.20 14.79
C LYS A 544 -29.15 27.62 13.59
N ILE A 545 -27.87 27.92 13.81
CA ILE A 545 -26.95 28.46 12.78
C ILE A 545 -25.59 27.75 12.76
N ILE A 546 -25.54 26.52 13.28
CA ILE A 546 -24.30 25.79 13.54
C ILE A 546 -23.85 24.92 12.36
N GLU A 547 -24.72 24.65 11.39
CA GLU A 547 -24.40 23.79 10.25
C GLU A 547 -24.41 24.60 8.95
N TRP A 548 -23.30 24.62 8.23
CA TRP A 548 -23.11 25.37 7.00
C TRP A 548 -23.09 24.41 5.81
N LEU A 549 -23.91 24.72 4.80
CA LEU A 549 -23.90 24.05 3.51
C LEU A 549 -23.13 24.92 2.52
N ILE A 550 -22.05 24.37 1.98
CA ILE A 550 -21.16 25.04 1.04
C ILE A 550 -21.46 24.53 -0.36
N ASP A 551 -21.60 25.46 -1.29
CA ASP A 551 -21.83 25.17 -2.70
C ASP A 551 -20.67 24.38 -3.30
N THR A 552 -20.99 23.35 -4.05
CA THR A 552 -20.00 22.61 -4.84
C THR A 552 -19.83 23.22 -6.23
N LYS A 553 -20.69 24.17 -6.62
CA LYS A 553 -20.85 24.72 -7.97
C LYS A 553 -21.05 23.60 -9.00
N GLY A 554 -21.81 22.58 -8.62
CA GLY A 554 -22.08 21.39 -9.44
C GLY A 554 -20.91 20.41 -9.57
N ARG A 555 -19.84 20.58 -8.78
CA ARG A 555 -18.68 19.68 -8.81
C ARG A 555 -18.92 18.45 -7.94
N SER A 556 -18.48 17.28 -8.42
CA SER A 556 -18.51 16.01 -7.67
C SER A 556 -17.43 15.95 -6.57
N ILE A 557 -16.39 16.77 -6.69
CA ILE A 557 -15.34 17.00 -5.70
C ILE A 557 -14.94 18.48 -5.78
N VAL A 558 -14.82 19.16 -4.64
CA VAL A 558 -14.28 20.50 -4.53
C VAL A 558 -12.80 20.39 -4.19
N ASP A 559 -11.95 20.53 -5.21
CA ASP A 559 -10.49 20.53 -5.08
C ASP A 559 -10.00 21.78 -4.32
N PHE A 560 -9.10 21.60 -3.36
CA PHE A 560 -8.51 22.70 -2.60
C PHE A 560 -7.50 23.52 -3.41
N ASN A 561 -6.96 22.96 -4.48
CA ASN A 561 -5.98 23.61 -5.34
C ASN A 561 -6.63 24.42 -6.48
N ASP A 562 -7.95 24.27 -6.69
CA ASP A 562 -8.69 25.06 -7.68
C ASP A 562 -8.70 26.55 -7.25
N PRO A 563 -8.24 27.49 -8.10
CA PRO A 563 -8.33 28.93 -7.81
C PRO A 563 -9.76 29.41 -7.53
N ASP A 564 -10.76 28.76 -8.13
CA ASP A 564 -12.20 29.06 -7.97
C ASP A 564 -12.89 28.13 -6.95
N THR A 565 -12.09 27.46 -6.13
CA THR A 565 -12.58 26.56 -5.08
C THR A 565 -13.51 27.29 -4.12
N THR A 566 -14.49 26.56 -3.61
CA THR A 566 -15.48 27.15 -2.69
C THR A 566 -15.04 27.06 -1.24
N ILE A 567 -14.11 26.16 -0.93
CA ILE A 567 -13.58 25.88 0.41
C ILE A 567 -12.15 25.38 0.28
N VAL A 568 -11.27 25.78 1.21
CA VAL A 568 -9.86 25.36 1.23
C VAL A 568 -9.48 24.84 2.61
N CYS A 569 -8.83 23.68 2.68
CA CYS A 569 -8.22 23.21 3.93
C CYS A 569 -6.93 24.00 4.21
N THR A 570 -6.85 24.63 5.39
CA THR A 570 -5.70 25.44 5.81
C THR A 570 -4.99 24.87 7.02
N GLY A 571 -5.55 23.84 7.65
CA GLY A 571 -4.96 23.21 8.82
C GLY A 571 -5.61 21.89 9.17
N ILE A 572 -4.85 21.04 9.84
CA ILE A 572 -5.31 19.79 10.43
C ILE A 572 -5.48 20.04 11.93
N MET A 573 -6.64 19.68 12.48
CA MET A 573 -6.94 19.75 13.90
C MET A 573 -6.85 18.33 14.50
N ILE A 574 -6.00 18.15 15.49
CA ILE A 574 -5.82 16.89 16.22
C ILE A 574 -6.18 17.09 17.69
N ARG A 575 -6.98 16.17 18.25
CA ARG A 575 -7.23 16.07 19.69
C ARG A 575 -6.80 14.69 20.17
N VAL A 576 -5.94 14.66 21.18
CA VAL A 576 -5.47 13.45 21.84
C VAL A 576 -5.97 13.45 23.27
N THR A 577 -6.50 12.33 23.75
CA THR A 577 -7.04 12.22 25.11
C THR A 577 -6.58 10.96 25.83
N ASP A 578 -6.48 11.03 27.15
CA ASP A 578 -6.07 9.92 28.03
C ASP A 578 -7.19 8.88 28.26
N LYS A 579 -8.44 9.25 27.96
CA LYS A 579 -9.66 8.44 28.02
C LYS A 579 -10.57 8.78 26.84
N HIS A 580 -11.69 8.08 26.72
CA HIS A 580 -12.63 8.31 25.64
C HIS A 580 -13.11 9.78 25.65
N PRO A 581 -13.09 10.51 24.51
CA PRO A 581 -13.39 11.94 24.47
C PRO A 581 -14.85 12.26 24.83
N GLY A 582 -15.75 11.28 24.79
CA GLY A 582 -17.12 11.44 25.33
C GLY A 582 -17.19 11.79 26.82
N LEU A 583 -16.11 11.62 27.57
CA LEU A 583 -16.00 12.04 28.98
C LEU A 583 -15.51 13.49 29.15
N LEU A 584 -15.20 14.20 28.06
CA LEU A 584 -14.83 15.62 28.12
C LEU A 584 -16.06 16.48 28.52
N PRO A 585 -15.86 17.61 29.21
CA PRO A 585 -16.94 18.53 29.55
C PRO A 585 -17.72 19.04 28.33
N GLU A 586 -17.04 19.38 27.24
CA GLU A 586 -17.65 19.86 26.00
C GLU A 586 -18.39 18.77 25.21
N SER A 587 -18.17 17.49 25.54
CA SER A 587 -18.80 16.34 24.90
C SER A 587 -20.02 15.82 25.66
N GLN A 588 -20.41 16.43 26.79
CA GLN A 588 -21.54 15.94 27.61
C GLN A 588 -22.87 15.93 26.85
N TRP A 589 -23.06 16.81 25.88
CA TRP A 589 -24.27 16.84 25.06
C TRP A 589 -24.39 15.61 24.14
N TRP A 590 -23.32 14.85 23.88
CA TRP A 590 -23.37 13.62 23.05
C TRP A 590 -24.34 12.57 23.63
N TYR A 591 -24.50 12.54 24.96
CA TYR A 591 -25.43 11.66 25.65
C TYR A 591 -26.91 12.03 25.47
N THR A 592 -27.18 13.21 24.92
CA THR A 592 -28.53 13.65 24.54
C THR A 592 -28.85 13.38 23.07
N SER A 593 -27.86 12.95 22.29
CA SER A 593 -28.02 12.47 20.91
C SER A 593 -27.64 10.99 20.81
N HIS A 594 -26.49 10.65 20.22
CA HIS A 594 -26.16 9.27 19.84
C HIS A 594 -25.49 8.45 20.95
N LEU A 595 -25.11 9.06 22.08
CA LEU A 595 -24.66 8.34 23.28
C LEU A 595 -25.78 8.10 24.31
N CYS A 596 -27.06 8.15 23.89
CA CYS A 596 -28.18 7.95 24.79
C CYS A 596 -28.52 6.46 25.01
N ASN A 597 -28.42 5.64 23.97
CA ASN A 597 -28.76 4.21 23.96
C ASN A 597 -27.73 3.36 23.19
N ASP A 598 -27.76 2.04 23.41
CA ASP A 598 -26.79 1.11 22.84
C ASP A 598 -26.91 0.98 21.30
N GLU A 599 -28.11 1.16 20.73
CA GLU A 599 -28.37 1.03 19.29
C GLU A 599 -27.64 2.14 18.50
N ASP A 600 -27.83 3.39 18.92
CA ASP A 600 -27.17 4.55 18.31
C ASP A 600 -25.64 4.52 18.51
N CYS A 601 -25.17 3.98 19.64
CA CYS A 601 -23.75 3.80 19.90
C CYS A 601 -23.11 2.70 19.04
N CYS A 602 -23.83 1.60 18.81
CA CYS A 602 -23.36 0.51 17.95
C CYS A 602 -23.12 1.03 16.53
N ALA A 603 -23.99 1.90 16.01
CA ALA A 603 -23.83 2.52 14.69
C ALA A 603 -22.56 3.37 14.57
N LEU A 604 -22.03 3.86 15.70
CA LEU A 604 -20.79 4.64 15.78
C LEU A 604 -19.57 3.81 16.21
N GLY A 605 -19.74 2.51 16.45
CA GLY A 605 -18.67 1.62 16.93
C GLY A 605 -18.20 1.91 18.36
N ILE A 606 -19.06 2.51 19.20
CA ILE A 606 -18.72 2.93 20.56
C ILE A 606 -19.33 1.99 21.60
N GLY A 607 -18.52 1.51 22.55
CA GLY A 607 -18.99 0.71 23.69
C GLY A 607 -19.62 1.57 24.79
N LEU A 608 -20.94 1.76 24.75
CA LEU A 608 -21.64 2.68 25.66
C LEU A 608 -21.59 2.25 27.14
N THR A 609 -21.64 0.95 27.42
CA THR A 609 -21.69 0.41 28.79
C THR A 609 -20.49 0.84 29.63
N ASP A 610 -19.27 0.69 29.09
CA ASP A 610 -18.06 1.09 29.79
C ASP A 610 -17.99 2.61 29.97
N LEU A 611 -18.38 3.35 28.94
CA LEU A 611 -18.39 4.81 28.98
C LEU A 611 -19.37 5.36 30.05
N LYS A 612 -20.58 4.81 30.14
CA LYS A 612 -21.56 5.14 31.20
C LYS A 612 -21.03 4.78 32.59
N LYS A 613 -20.36 3.64 32.73
CA LYS A 613 -19.73 3.21 33.98
C LYS A 613 -18.62 4.18 34.40
N GLN A 614 -17.73 4.57 33.50
CA GLN A 614 -16.66 5.53 33.80
C GLN A 614 -17.23 6.89 34.24
N ARG A 615 -18.28 7.37 33.56
CA ARG A 615 -18.97 8.61 33.93
C ARG A 615 -19.62 8.54 35.30
N ALA A 616 -20.31 7.44 35.63
CA ALA A 616 -20.94 7.23 36.94
C ALA A 616 -19.92 7.24 38.09
N HIS A 617 -18.68 6.81 37.83
CA HIS A 617 -17.57 6.86 38.79
C HIS A 617 -16.81 8.19 38.78
N GLY A 618 -17.31 9.23 38.09
CA GLY A 618 -16.68 10.55 38.05
C GLY A 618 -15.31 10.59 37.36
N LYS A 619 -15.01 9.64 36.45
CA LYS A 619 -13.76 9.66 35.71
C LYS A 619 -13.71 10.87 34.78
N GLN A 620 -12.68 11.68 34.93
CA GLN A 620 -12.42 12.84 34.06
C GLN A 620 -11.46 12.46 32.93
N CYS A 621 -11.75 12.95 31.72
CA CYS A 621 -10.89 12.83 30.55
C CYS A 621 -10.07 14.12 30.38
N SER A 622 -8.81 13.98 30.04
CA SER A 622 -7.86 15.07 29.84
C SER A 622 -7.37 15.09 28.40
N VAL A 623 -7.24 16.30 27.84
CA VAL A 623 -6.56 16.51 26.57
C VAL A 623 -5.06 16.51 26.79
N ILE A 624 -4.33 15.86 25.87
CA ILE A 624 -2.88 15.75 25.89
C ILE A 624 -2.32 16.56 24.73
N PHE A 625 -1.45 17.52 25.03
CA PHE A 625 -0.87 18.44 24.05
C PHE A 625 0.58 18.10 23.64
N SER A 626 1.12 16.98 24.15
CA SER A 626 2.52 16.54 23.98
C SER A 626 3.01 16.55 22.53
#